data_AF-A0A0F9EDW0-F1
#
_entry.id   AF-A0A0F9EDW0-F1
#
_cell.length_a   1.000
_cell.length_b   1.000
_cell.length_c   1.000
_cell.angle_alpha   90.00
_cell.angle_beta   90.00
_cell.angle_gamma   90.00
#
_symmetry.space_group_name_H-M   'P 1'
#
loop_
_entity.id
_entity.type
_entity.pdbx_description
1 polymer ?
#
loop_
_entity_poly.entity_id
_entity_poly.type
_entity_poly.pdbx_seq_one_letter_code
_entity_poly.pdbx_strand_id
1 'polypeptide(L)'
;MSKVRRINLFSGACGGKSITATNVRAQLGFKGYDIELVDEVIKDWTYIPRIPKDCDGFYLQAAQMQKEDIRLRAGVDLIASDSPLMLQYFYAYYHKTPMQEPIRLAALEFEKTYPSLNIFIDREDKFMLKDKNNFKLDYRDLR
;
A
#
# COMPACT_ATOMS: atom_id res chain seq x y z
N MET A 1 -10.49 -21.25 7.77
CA MET A 1 -9.90 -20.14 6.99
C MET A 1 -8.74 -19.57 7.78
N SER A 2 -7.63 -19.26 7.13
CA SER A 2 -6.48 -18.60 7.77
C SER A 2 -6.85 -17.17 8.19
N LYS A 3 -6.31 -16.70 9.34
CA LYS A 3 -6.54 -15.35 9.85
C LYS A 3 -5.96 -14.33 8.85
N VAL A 4 -6.73 -13.31 8.49
CA VAL A 4 -6.22 -12.18 7.70
C VAL A 4 -5.19 -11.43 8.54
N ARG A 5 -4.02 -11.18 7.96
CA ARG A 5 -2.87 -10.56 8.62
C ARG A 5 -2.48 -9.22 8.00
N ARG A 6 -3.00 -8.90 6.81
CA ARG A 6 -2.65 -7.68 6.07
C ARG A 6 -3.90 -7.03 5.46
N ILE A 7 -3.98 -5.72 5.51
CA ILE A 7 -4.94 -4.90 4.76
C ILE A 7 -4.15 -4.16 3.69
N ASN A 8 -4.40 -4.52 2.45
CA ASN A 8 -3.67 -4.03 1.29
C ASN A 8 -4.52 -3.01 0.54
N LEU A 9 -3.99 -1.80 0.34
CA LEU A 9 -4.67 -0.76 -0.40
C LEU A 9 -4.11 -0.62 -1.81
N PHE A 10 -4.93 -0.92 -2.81
CA PHE A 10 -4.58 -0.77 -4.22
C PHE A 10 -5.18 0.51 -4.78
N SER A 11 -4.38 1.25 -5.54
CA SER A 11 -4.82 2.41 -6.32
C SER A 11 -3.63 2.91 -7.13
N GLY A 12 -3.88 3.70 -8.18
CA GLY A 12 -2.83 4.44 -8.85
C GLY A 12 -2.11 5.43 -7.91
N ALA A 13 -1.00 5.99 -8.37
CA ALA A 13 -0.33 7.10 -7.69
C ALA A 13 -1.33 8.23 -7.35
N CYS A 14 -1.15 8.90 -6.22
CA CYS A 14 -2.07 9.94 -5.72
C CYS A 14 -3.54 9.50 -5.48
N GLY A 15 -3.87 8.21 -5.55
CA GLY A 15 -5.22 7.71 -5.22
C GLY A 15 -5.54 7.66 -3.73
N GLY A 16 -4.84 8.44 -2.90
CA GLY A 16 -5.07 8.54 -1.45
C GLY A 16 -4.81 7.27 -0.63
N LYS A 17 -3.99 6.33 -1.10
CA LYS A 17 -3.68 5.07 -0.37
C LYS A 17 -3.09 5.34 1.01
N SER A 18 -2.04 6.15 1.09
CA SER A 18 -1.35 6.45 2.36
C SER A 18 -2.27 7.10 3.39
N ILE A 19 -3.14 8.02 2.96
CA ILE A 19 -4.11 8.67 3.85
C ILE A 19 -5.12 7.62 4.35
N THR A 20 -5.66 6.79 3.45
CA THR A 20 -6.60 5.73 3.84
C THR A 20 -5.94 4.70 4.77
N ALA A 21 -4.70 4.29 4.51
CA ALA A 21 -3.97 3.34 5.37
C ALA A 21 -3.75 3.91 6.77
N THR A 22 -3.36 5.18 6.86
CA THR A 22 -3.21 5.90 8.13
C THR A 22 -4.53 5.94 8.89
N ASN A 23 -5.64 6.25 8.20
CA ASN A 23 -6.98 6.28 8.80
C ASN A 23 -7.42 4.88 9.29
N VAL A 24 -7.19 3.83 8.50
CA VAL A 24 -7.48 2.44 8.90
C VAL A 24 -6.70 2.04 10.14
N ARG A 25 -5.39 2.32 10.16
CA ARG A 25 -4.52 2.06 11.32
C ARG A 25 -5.02 2.80 12.56
N ALA A 26 -5.39 4.07 12.43
CA ALA A 26 -5.91 4.86 13.55
C ALA A 26 -7.23 4.29 14.09
N GLN A 27 -8.22 4.06 13.21
CA GLN A 27 -9.53 3.56 13.62
C GLN A 27 -9.48 2.19 14.27
N LEU A 28 -8.67 1.27 13.75
CA LEU A 28 -8.52 -0.07 14.32
C LEU A 28 -7.70 -0.04 15.62
N GLY A 29 -6.66 0.79 15.69
CA GLY A 29 -5.92 1.01 16.94
C GLY A 29 -6.82 1.53 18.07
N PHE A 30 -7.70 2.51 17.79
CA PHE A 30 -8.67 3.00 18.78
C PHE A 30 -9.70 1.95 19.22
N LYS A 31 -9.91 0.90 18.42
CA LYS A 31 -10.75 -0.25 18.77
C LYS A 31 -9.99 -1.36 19.49
N GLY A 32 -8.71 -1.15 19.81
CA GLY A 32 -7.88 -2.11 20.55
C GLY A 32 -7.23 -3.20 19.69
N TYR A 33 -7.25 -3.08 18.36
CA TYR A 33 -6.49 -3.99 17.49
C TYR A 33 -5.00 -3.65 17.53
N ASP A 34 -4.16 -4.67 17.62
CA ASP A 34 -2.72 -4.55 17.36
C ASP A 34 -2.50 -4.44 15.84
N ILE A 35 -2.33 -3.21 15.39
CA ILE A 35 -2.18 -2.88 13.97
C ILE A 35 -1.06 -1.87 13.73
N GLU A 36 -0.19 -2.21 12.78
CA GLU A 36 0.89 -1.32 12.33
C GLU A 36 0.67 -0.82 10.90
N LEU A 37 1.21 0.37 10.63
CA LEU A 37 1.27 0.93 9.29
C LEU A 37 2.59 0.49 8.63
N VAL A 38 2.50 0.04 7.38
CA VAL A 38 3.66 -0.20 6.50
C VAL A 38 3.57 0.74 5.32
N ASP A 39 4.42 1.76 5.37
CA ASP A 39 4.56 2.78 4.35
C ASP A 39 5.40 2.31 3.16
N GLU A 40 5.07 2.84 1.99
CA GLU A 40 5.70 2.56 0.70
C GLU A 40 7.20 2.92 0.65
N VAL A 41 8.05 1.96 0.26
CA VAL A 41 9.52 2.16 0.13
C VAL A 41 9.90 3.23 -0.91
N ILE A 42 9.20 3.31 -2.04
CA ILE A 42 9.57 4.24 -3.12
C ILE A 42 9.34 5.71 -2.73
N LYS A 43 8.62 5.99 -1.65
CA LYS A 43 8.27 7.36 -1.24
C LYS A 43 9.51 8.23 -1.03
N ASP A 44 10.57 7.67 -0.45
CA ASP A 44 11.83 8.39 -0.24
C ASP A 44 12.51 8.77 -1.55
N TRP A 45 12.33 7.96 -2.61
CA TRP A 45 12.92 8.23 -3.92
C TRP A 45 12.22 9.39 -4.63
N THR A 46 11.02 9.79 -4.21
CA THR A 46 10.29 10.91 -4.81
C THR A 46 10.88 12.28 -4.43
N TYR A 47 11.67 12.34 -3.35
CA TYR A 47 12.36 13.58 -2.93
C TYR A 47 13.68 13.82 -3.68
N ILE A 48 14.14 12.84 -4.46
CA ILE A 48 15.36 12.94 -5.26
C ILE A 48 15.00 12.69 -6.74
N PRO A 49 15.80 13.15 -7.72
CA PRO A 49 15.52 12.91 -9.14
C PRO A 49 15.87 11.46 -9.54
N ARG A 50 15.23 10.47 -8.90
CA ARG A 50 15.41 9.04 -9.16
C ARG A 50 14.11 8.44 -9.68
N ILE A 51 14.15 7.95 -10.92
CA ILE A 51 13.05 7.23 -11.56
C ILE A 51 13.41 5.74 -11.53
N PRO A 52 12.51 4.84 -11.08
CA PRO A 52 12.75 3.41 -11.14
C PRO A 52 13.00 2.93 -12.57
N LYS A 53 14.01 2.06 -12.73
CA LYS A 53 14.37 1.45 -14.02
C LYS A 53 14.62 -0.04 -13.88
N ASP A 54 14.40 -0.77 -14.96
CA ASP A 54 14.78 -2.17 -15.12
C ASP A 54 14.35 -3.05 -13.92
N CYS A 55 15.32 -3.52 -13.13
CA CYS A 55 15.11 -4.40 -11.98
C CYS A 55 14.75 -3.66 -10.67
N ASP A 56 14.65 -2.33 -10.66
CA ASP A 56 14.26 -1.55 -9.47
C ASP A 56 12.91 -2.00 -8.92
N GLY A 57 11.95 -2.39 -9.78
CA GLY A 57 10.65 -2.91 -9.33
C GLY A 57 10.77 -4.16 -8.46
N PHE A 58 11.74 -5.03 -8.76
CA PHE A 58 12.01 -6.22 -7.95
C PHE A 58 12.66 -5.85 -6.61
N TYR A 59 13.62 -4.92 -6.63
CA TYR A 59 14.22 -4.40 -5.40
C TYR A 59 13.17 -3.75 -4.48
N LEU A 60 12.31 -2.89 -5.03
CA LEU A 60 11.25 -2.21 -4.30
C LEU A 60 10.29 -3.21 -3.67
N GLN A 61 9.91 -4.27 -4.40
CA GLN A 61 9.08 -5.33 -3.86
C GLN A 61 9.79 -6.08 -2.72
N ALA A 62 11.06 -6.46 -2.89
CA ALA A 62 11.80 -7.18 -1.86
C ALA A 62 11.97 -6.36 -0.58
N ALA A 63 12.30 -5.07 -0.72
CA ALA A 63 12.39 -4.14 0.42
C ALA A 63 11.03 -3.96 1.12
N GLN A 64 9.95 -3.83 0.35
CA GLN A 64 8.59 -3.74 0.90
C GLN A 64 8.20 -5.04 1.62
N MET A 65 8.50 -6.21 1.04
CA MET A 65 8.26 -7.52 1.64
C MET A 65 8.98 -7.67 2.97
N GLN A 66 10.24 -7.24 3.05
CA GLN A 66 10.99 -7.24 4.31
C GLN A 66 10.33 -6.36 5.38
N LYS A 67 9.80 -5.17 5.02
CA LYS A 67 9.06 -4.31 5.96
C LYS A 67 7.81 -5.00 6.48
N GLU A 68 7.04 -5.68 5.63
CA GLU A 68 5.85 -6.43 6.05
C GLU A 68 6.23 -7.65 6.92
N ASP A 69 7.20 -8.46 6.48
CA ASP A 69 7.60 -9.68 7.16
C ASP A 69 8.12 -9.44 8.58
N ILE A 70 9.00 -8.44 8.79
CA ILE A 70 9.56 -8.17 10.13
C ILE A 70 8.47 -7.90 11.16
N ARG A 71 7.40 -7.19 10.78
CA ARG A 71 6.27 -6.90 11.69
C ARG A 71 5.45 -8.16 11.94
N LEU A 72 5.12 -8.88 10.87
CA LEU A 72 4.27 -10.06 10.94
C LEU A 72 4.93 -11.21 11.70
N ARG A 73 6.22 -11.45 11.47
CA ARG A 73 7.01 -12.48 12.17
C ARG A 73 7.29 -12.11 13.63
N ALA A 74 7.31 -10.81 13.96
CA ALA A 74 7.46 -10.34 15.35
C ALA A 74 6.18 -10.49 16.17
N GLY A 75 5.06 -10.85 15.52
CA GLY A 75 3.80 -11.13 16.19
C GLY A 75 2.72 -10.07 15.98
N VAL A 76 3.00 -8.98 15.24
CA VAL A 76 1.98 -7.96 14.93
C VAL A 76 0.77 -8.62 14.29
N ASP A 77 -0.39 -8.35 14.86
CA ASP A 77 -1.59 -9.11 14.55
C ASP A 77 -2.18 -8.77 13.19
N LEU A 78 -2.05 -7.50 12.79
CA LEU A 78 -2.54 -6.95 11.53
C LEU A 78 -1.61 -5.83 11.04
N ILE A 79 -1.41 -5.72 9.72
CA ILE A 79 -0.75 -4.55 9.13
C ILE A 79 -1.64 -3.87 8.10
N ALA A 80 -1.51 -2.56 7.93
CA ALA A 80 -2.05 -1.82 6.80
C ALA A 80 -0.90 -1.43 5.85
N SER A 81 -0.96 -1.86 4.60
CA SER A 81 0.06 -1.59 3.57
C SER A 81 -0.52 -0.72 2.46
N ASP A 82 0.13 0.42 2.20
CA ASP A 82 -0.23 1.34 1.09
C ASP A 82 0.58 1.10 -0.19
N SER A 83 1.48 0.13 -0.17
CA SER A 83 2.21 -0.43 -1.31
C SER A 83 2.18 -1.96 -1.25
N PRO A 84 1.01 -2.61 -1.45
CA PRO A 84 0.92 -4.05 -1.40
C PRO A 84 1.86 -4.71 -2.43
N LEU A 85 2.43 -5.87 -2.11
CA LEU A 85 3.49 -6.48 -2.93
C LEU A 85 3.10 -6.73 -4.39
N MET A 86 1.82 -7.04 -4.64
CA MET A 86 1.29 -7.23 -5.99
C MET A 86 1.25 -5.92 -6.81
N LEU A 87 1.29 -4.75 -6.15
CA LEU A 87 1.30 -3.46 -6.84
C LEU A 87 2.53 -3.29 -7.74
N GLN A 88 3.69 -3.81 -7.32
CA GLN A 88 4.91 -3.75 -8.11
C GLN A 88 4.80 -4.56 -9.41
N TYR A 89 4.03 -5.66 -9.40
CA TYR A 89 3.74 -6.40 -10.63
C TYR A 89 2.91 -5.55 -11.61
N PHE A 90 1.88 -4.85 -11.12
CA PHE A 90 1.08 -3.98 -11.97
C PHE A 90 1.90 -2.81 -12.57
N TYR A 91 2.79 -2.20 -11.79
CA TYR A 91 3.71 -1.19 -12.33
C TYR A 91 4.67 -1.78 -13.37
N ALA A 92 5.28 -2.94 -13.09
CA ALA A 92 6.19 -3.59 -14.03
C ALA A 92 5.50 -3.98 -15.33
N TYR A 93 4.28 -4.50 -15.25
CA TYR A 93 3.44 -4.84 -16.40
C TYR A 93 3.09 -3.59 -17.22
N TYR A 94 2.60 -2.53 -16.56
CA TYR A 94 2.20 -1.29 -17.23
C TYR A 94 3.37 -0.59 -17.93
N HIS A 95 4.53 -0.53 -17.28
CA HIS A 95 5.74 0.10 -17.82
C HIS A 95 6.59 -0.84 -18.69
N LYS A 96 6.17 -2.10 -18.87
CA LYS A 96 6.89 -3.14 -19.63
C LYS A 96 8.33 -3.33 -19.15
N THR A 97 8.56 -3.25 -17.84
CA THR A 97 9.89 -3.47 -17.26
C THR A 97 10.18 -4.97 -17.11
N PRO A 98 11.45 -5.38 -16.97
CA PRO A 98 11.84 -6.75 -16.65
C PRO A 98 11.25 -7.26 -15.32
N MET A 99 11.45 -8.55 -15.04
CA MET A 99 11.13 -9.22 -13.75
C MET A 99 9.64 -9.35 -13.39
N GLN A 100 8.71 -9.14 -14.32
CA GLN A 100 7.26 -9.22 -14.06
C GLN A 100 6.83 -10.55 -13.40
N GLU A 101 7.21 -11.69 -13.98
CA GLU A 101 6.83 -13.00 -13.42
C GLU A 101 7.48 -13.30 -12.06
N PRO A 102 8.80 -13.10 -11.86
CA PRO A 102 9.39 -13.20 -10.53
C PRO A 102 8.69 -12.35 -9.47
N ILE A 103 8.37 -11.09 -9.80
CA ILE A 103 7.65 -10.17 -8.91
C ILE A 103 6.25 -10.73 -8.56
N ARG A 104 5.52 -11.23 -9.57
CA ARG A 104 4.19 -11.82 -9.37
C ARG A 104 4.24 -13.05 -8.47
N LEU A 105 5.17 -13.97 -8.74
CA LEU A 105 5.31 -15.22 -8.00
C LEU A 105 5.72 -14.98 -6.55
N ALA A 106 6.66 -14.05 -6.30
CA ALA A 106 7.08 -13.68 -4.95
C ALA A 106 5.92 -13.11 -4.12
N ALA A 107 5.09 -12.23 -4.71
CA ALA A 107 3.90 -11.71 -4.04
C ALA A 107 2.87 -12.80 -3.73
N LEU A 108 2.64 -13.74 -4.66
CA LEU A 108 1.71 -14.86 -4.44
C LEU A 108 2.20 -15.83 -3.37
N GLU A 109 3.52 -16.07 -3.28
CA GLU A 109 4.07 -16.92 -2.23
C GLU A 109 3.89 -16.28 -0.86
N PHE A 110 4.17 -14.99 -0.75
CA PHE A 110 3.95 -14.24 0.49
C PHE A 110 2.47 -14.18 0.90
N GLU A 111 1.54 -14.17 -0.07
CA GLU A 111 0.10 -14.25 0.16
C GLU A 111 -0.32 -15.57 0.84
N LYS A 112 0.32 -16.69 0.49
CA LYS A 112 0.07 -17.99 1.13
C LYS A 112 0.51 -17.98 2.58
N THR A 113 1.63 -17.33 2.90
CA THR A 113 2.18 -17.23 4.25
C THR A 113 1.37 -16.27 5.11
N TYR A 114 1.05 -15.09 4.59
CA TYR A 114 0.33 -14.04 5.30
C TYR A 114 -0.87 -13.55 4.49
N PRO A 115 -2.04 -14.19 4.60
CA PRO A 115 -3.22 -13.81 3.84
C PRO A 115 -3.65 -12.36 4.07
N SER A 116 -4.12 -11.72 3.01
CA SER A 116 -4.48 -10.31 3.01
C SER A 116 -5.94 -10.06 2.61
N LEU A 117 -6.47 -8.95 3.11
CA LEU A 117 -7.67 -8.30 2.58
C LEU A 117 -7.21 -7.23 1.58
N ASN A 118 -7.55 -7.41 0.31
CA ASN A 118 -7.19 -6.48 -0.76
C ASN A 118 -8.35 -5.52 -1.04
N ILE A 119 -8.12 -4.22 -0.88
CA ILE A 119 -9.10 -3.16 -1.08
C ILE A 119 -8.61 -2.27 -2.22
N PHE A 120 -9.34 -2.24 -3.32
CA PHE A 120 -9.12 -1.27 -4.38
C PHE A 120 -9.77 0.06 -4.00
N ILE A 121 -9.05 1.15 -4.21
CA ILE A 121 -9.54 2.50 -3.97
C ILE A 121 -9.63 3.26 -5.28
N ASP A 122 -10.86 3.60 -5.64
CA ASP A 122 -11.14 4.46 -6.75
C ASP A 122 -10.84 5.93 -6.41
N ARG A 123 -10.35 6.68 -7.41
CA ARG A 123 -9.99 8.09 -7.28
C ARG A 123 -11.23 8.98 -7.19
N GLU A 124 -12.34 8.57 -7.77
CA GLU A 124 -13.56 9.39 -7.86
C GLU A 124 -14.21 9.66 -6.49
N ASP A 125 -13.94 8.82 -5.48
CA ASP A 125 -14.54 8.93 -4.14
C ASP A 125 -13.82 9.89 -3.18
N LYS A 126 -12.68 10.49 -3.57
CA LYS A 126 -11.69 11.02 -2.62
C LYS A 126 -11.58 12.54 -2.46
N PHE A 127 -12.31 13.32 -3.25
CA PHE A 127 -12.11 14.77 -3.30
C PHE A 127 -13.13 15.59 -2.50
N MET A 128 -14.01 14.94 -1.73
CA MET A 128 -15.07 15.64 -0.99
C MET A 128 -14.82 15.58 0.51
N LEU A 129 -14.16 16.60 1.06
CA LEU A 129 -14.34 16.94 2.47
C LEU A 129 -15.76 17.54 2.60
N LYS A 130 -16.62 16.87 3.36
CA LYS A 130 -17.89 17.44 3.80
C LYS A 130 -17.77 17.78 5.27
N ASP A 131 -17.81 19.07 5.61
CA ASP A 131 -18.06 19.47 6.99
C ASP A 131 -19.56 19.32 7.32
N LYS A 132 -19.93 19.52 8.59
CA LYS A 132 -21.34 19.47 9.03
C LYS A 132 -22.22 20.57 8.42
N ASN A 133 -21.63 21.57 7.76
CA ASN A 133 -22.30 22.71 7.14
C ASN A 133 -22.34 22.60 5.60
N ASN A 134 -22.03 21.44 5.01
CA ASN A 134 -21.93 21.23 3.56
C ASN A 134 -20.88 22.11 2.85
N PHE A 135 -19.88 22.62 3.56
CA PHE A 135 -18.72 23.22 2.92
C PHE A 135 -17.99 22.13 2.13
N LYS A 136 -17.87 22.34 0.82
CA LYS A 136 -17.11 21.48 -0.09
C LYS A 136 -15.80 22.16 -0.37
N LEU A 137 -14.74 21.71 0.30
CA LEU A 137 -13.38 22.08 -0.07
C LEU A 137 -12.86 21.01 -1.01
N ASP A 138 -12.61 21.37 -2.27
CA ASP A 138 -11.83 20.50 -3.15
C ASP A 138 -10.37 20.67 -2.76
N TYR A 139 -9.68 19.58 -2.44
CA TYR A 139 -8.24 19.63 -2.14
C TYR A 139 -7.41 20.20 -3.31
N ARG A 140 -7.96 20.25 -4.52
CA ARG A 140 -7.36 20.94 -5.68
C ARG A 140 -7.32 22.47 -5.52
N ASP A 141 -8.18 23.05 -4.68
CA ASP A 141 -8.24 24.49 -4.43
C ASP A 141 -7.15 24.97 -3.44
N LEU A 142 -6.42 24.03 -2.82
CA LEU A 142 -5.33 24.30 -1.86
C LEU A 142 -3.94 24.30 -2.51
N ARG A 143 -3.84 24.24 -3.85
CA ARG A 143 -2.59 24.25 -4.60
C ARG A 143 -2.43 25.50 -5.44
#